data_AF-A0A9D8JYL4-F1
#
_entry.id   AF-A0A9D8JYL4-F1
#
_cell.length_a   1.000
_cell.length_b   1.000
_cell.length_c   1.000
_cell.angle_alpha   90.00
_cell.angle_beta   90.00
_cell.angle_gamma   90.00
#
_symmetry.space_group_name_H-M   'P 1'
#
loop_
_entity.id
_entity.type
_entity.pdbx_description
1 polymer ?
#
loop_
_entity_poly.entity_id
_entity_poly.type
_entity_poly.pdbx_seq_one_letter_code
_entity_poly.pdbx_strand_id
1 'polypeptide(L)' 'MPTPILATKLYIPPPRPKIAPRPRLIERLNEGLATKCKLTLISASAGFGKTTLISEWVATLTPNPIGHKLRV' A
#
# COMPACT_ATOMS: atom_id res chain seq x y z
N MET A 1 -14.60 17.57 -22.68
CA MET A 1 -15.04 17.80 -21.29
C MET A 1 -14.00 17.23 -20.34
N PRO A 2 -13.29 18.02 -19.52
CA PRO A 2 -12.31 17.49 -18.59
C PRO A 2 -13.01 16.75 -17.44
N THR A 3 -12.57 15.53 -17.13
CA THR A 3 -13.05 14.76 -15.99
C THR A 3 -12.39 15.27 -14.71
N PRO A 4 -13.17 15.71 -13.70
CA PRO A 4 -12.59 16.20 -12.46
C PRO A 4 -11.89 15.04 -11.74
N ILE A 5 -10.60 15.21 -11.48
CA ILE A 5 -9.82 14.24 -10.71
C ILE A 5 -10.16 14.43 -9.23
N LEU A 6 -10.68 13.38 -8.60
CA LEU A 6 -10.97 13.39 -7.17
C LEU A 6 -9.65 13.39 -6.38
N ALA A 7 -9.38 14.45 -5.63
CA ALA A 7 -8.14 14.61 -4.86
C ALA A 7 -7.88 13.42 -3.91
N THR A 8 -8.92 12.81 -3.34
CA THR A 8 -8.81 11.64 -2.45
C THR A 8 -8.27 10.37 -3.14
N LYS A 9 -8.25 10.32 -4.48
CA LYS A 9 -7.61 9.25 -5.25
C LYS A 9 -6.14 9.50 -5.59
N LEU A 10 -5.62 10.69 -5.29
CA LEU A 10 -4.23 11.06 -5.57
C LEU A 10 -3.29 10.80 -4.39
N TYR A 11 -3.82 10.48 -3.20
CA TYR A 11 -3.03 10.28 -1.99
C TYR A 11 -3.09 8.84 -1.52
N ILE A 12 -1.93 8.33 -1.10
CA ILE A 12 -1.83 7.01 -0.46
C ILE A 12 -2.51 7.12 0.92
N PRO A 13 -3.53 6.28 1.21
CA PRO A 13 -4.16 6.31 2.52
C PRO A 13 -3.14 5.91 3.60
N PRO A 14 -3.14 6.59 4.76
CA PRO A 14 -2.22 6.25 5.84
C PRO A 14 -2.44 4.80 6.31
N PRO A 15 -1.38 4.11 6.75
CA PRO A 15 -1.50 2.79 7.35
C PRO A 15 -2.48 2.83 8.54
N ARG A 16 -3.48 1.95 8.53
CA ARG A 16 -4.46 1.90 9.63
C ARG A 16 -3.80 1.32 10.88
N PRO A 17 -4.04 1.86 12.08
CA PRO A 17 -3.36 1.45 13.32
C PRO A 17 -3.70 0.02 13.81
N LYS A 18 -4.63 -0.69 13.17
CA LYS A 18 -5.01 -2.08 13.49
C LYS A 18 -4.74 -3.04 12.32
N ILE A 19 -3.66 -2.83 11.59
CA ILE A 19 -3.25 -3.77 10.54
C ILE A 19 -2.74 -5.04 11.23
N ALA A 20 -3.36 -6.19 10.91
CA ALA A 20 -2.78 -7.47 11.24
C ALA A 20 -1.48 -7.61 10.43
N PRO A 21 -0.31 -7.78 11.06
CA PRO A 21 0.96 -7.81 10.34
C PRO A 21 0.99 -8.99 9.36
N ARG A 22 1.42 -8.74 8.12
CA ARG A 22 1.49 -9.77 7.06
C ARG A 22 2.93 -9.98 6.54
N PRO A 23 3.90 -10.31 7.41
CA PRO A 23 5.33 -10.33 7.06
C PRO A 23 5.64 -11.26 5.88
N ARG A 24 5.01 -12.43 5.83
CA ARG A 24 5.18 -13.40 4.73
C ARG A 24 4.77 -12.83 3.36
N LEU A 25 3.77 -11.95 3.29
CA LEU A 25 3.35 -11.35 2.03
C LEU A 25 4.28 -10.20 1.63
N ILE A 26 4.79 -9.45 2.62
CA ILE A 26 5.79 -8.40 2.41
C ILE A 26 7.09 -9.00 1.85
N GLU A 27 7.57 -10.10 2.43
CA GLU A 27 8.75 -10.84 1.96
C GLU A 27 8.59 -11.26 0.49
N ARG A 28 7.45 -11.88 0.13
CA ARG A 28 7.17 -12.28 -1.25
C ARG A 28 7.15 -11.12 -2.24
N LEU A 29 6.67 -9.95 -1.82
CA LEU A 29 6.70 -8.74 -2.65
C LEU A 29 8.14 -8.23 -2.82
N ASN A 30 8.95 -8.29 -1.77
CA ASN A 30 10.37 -7.92 -1.83
C ASN A 30 11.19 -8.87 -2.72
N GLU A 31 10.92 -10.18 -2.68
CA GLU A 31 11.50 -11.16 -3.60
C GLU A 31 11.20 -10.82 -5.06
N GLY A 32 9.96 -10.41 -5.36
CA GLY A 32 9.57 -9.94 -6.68
C GLY A 32 10.39 -8.73 -7.16
N LEU A 33 10.66 -7.76 -6.28
CA LEU A 33 11.53 -6.62 -6.59
C LEU A 33 12.99 -7.05 -6.80
N ALA A 34 13.51 -7.90 -5.91
CA ALA A 34 14.90 -8.36 -5.96
C ALA A 34 15.19 -9.14 -7.25
N THR A 35 14.21 -9.89 -7.75
CA THR A 35 14.30 -10.66 -9.01
C THR A 35 14.07 -9.81 -10.27
N LYS A 36 13.92 -8.47 -10.14
CA LYS A 36 13.59 -7.53 -11.24
C LYS A 36 12.30 -7.90 -11.97
N CYS A 37 11.35 -8.51 -11.26
CA CYS A 37 10.05 -8.83 -11.83
C CYS A 37 9.30 -7.53 -12.15
N LYS A 38 8.93 -7.34 -13.43
CA LYS A 38 8.27 -6.10 -13.88
C LYS A 38 6.79 -6.02 -13.49
N LEU A 39 6.19 -7.13 -13.05
CA LEU A 39 4.77 -7.22 -12.73
C LEU A 39 4.52 -8.23 -11.60
N THR A 40 3.79 -7.80 -10.57
CA THR A 40 3.30 -8.69 -9.50
C THR A 40 1.78 -8.61 -9.41
N LEU A 41 1.11 -9.76 -9.53
CA LEU A 41 -0.35 -9.86 -9.43
C LEU A 41 -0.77 -10.22 -8.00
N ILE A 42 -1.62 -9.38 -7.40
CA ILE A 42 -2.21 -9.64 -6.08
C ILE A 42 -3.70 -9.93 -6.27
N SER A 43 -4.12 -11.18 -6.07
CA SER A 43 -5.51 -11.62 -6.20
C SER A 43 -6.13 -11.94 -4.84
N ALA A 44 -7.32 -11.40 -4.58
CA ALA A 44 -8.18 -11.72 -3.44
C ALA A 44 -9.57 -11.11 -3.67
N SER A 45 -10.60 -11.60 -2.97
CA SER A 45 -11.94 -10.99 -3.02
C SER A 45 -11.96 -9.55 -2.47
N ALA A 46 -13.07 -8.83 -2.69
CA ALA A 46 -13.28 -7.51 -2.07
C ALA A 46 -13.21 -7.62 -0.53
N GLY A 47 -12.67 -6.60 0.13
CA GLY A 47 -12.53 -6.58 1.60
C GLY A 47 -11.32 -7.33 2.19
N PHE A 48 -10.61 -8.18 1.42
CA PHE A 48 -9.45 -8.96 1.93
C PHE A 48 -8.18 -8.13 2.25
N GLY A 49 -8.21 -6.82 2.00
CA GLY A 49 -7.10 -5.92 2.33
C GLY A 49 -5.98 -5.87 1.30
N LYS A 50 -6.30 -6.02 0.00
CA LYS A 50 -5.31 -5.85 -1.09
C LYS A 50 -4.64 -4.48 -1.04
N THR A 51 -5.43 -3.41 -0.97
CA THR A 51 -4.93 -2.03 -0.83
C THR A 51 -4.17 -1.83 0.48
N THR A 52 -4.62 -2.47 1.57
CA THR A 52 -3.94 -2.42 2.86
C THR A 52 -2.55 -3.03 2.80
N LEU A 53 -2.40 -4.21 2.18
CA LEU A 53 -1.13 -4.88 1.99
C LEU A 53 -0.14 -4.03 1.17
N ILE A 54 -0.61 -3.41 0.08
CA ILE A 54 0.23 -2.54 -0.75
C ILE A 54 0.68 -1.31 0.03
N SER A 55 -0.22 -0.70 0.82
CA SER A 55 0.11 0.49 1.62
C SER A 55 1.12 0.16 2.73
N GLU A 56 0.96 -0.99 3.40
CA GLU A 56 1.93 -1.52 4.36
C GLU A 56 3.29 -1.77 3.69
N TRP A 57 3.30 -2.41 2.52
CA TRP A 57 4.52 -2.66 1.76
C TRP A 57 5.26 -1.39 1.36
N VAL A 58 4.56 -0.39 0.80
CA VAL A 58 5.16 0.90 0.43
C VAL A 58 5.76 1.61 1.65
N ALA A 59 5.11 1.50 2.81
CA ALA A 59 5.66 2.05 4.06
C ALA A 59 6.95 1.34 4.51
N THR A 60 7.19 0.08 4.12
CA THR A 60 8.48 -0.61 4.35
C THR A 60 9.58 -0.19 3.38
N LEU A 61 9.22 0.26 2.17
CA LEU A 61 10.17 0.68 1.13
C LEU A 61 10.64 2.13 1.30
N THR A 62 9.85 2.95 1.99
CA THR A 62 10.13 4.38 2.15
C THR A 62 10.53 4.65 3.60
N PRO A 63 11.71 5.24 3.88
CA PRO A 63 11.98 5.79 5.20
C PRO A 63 10.96 6.89 5.47
N ASN A 64 10.12 6.71 6.49
CA ASN A 64 9.02 7.58 6.90
C ASN A 64 9.27 9.10 6.65
N PRO A 65 8.69 9.71 5.61
CA PRO A 65 8.61 11.17 5.54
C PRO A 65 7.36 11.59 6.31
N ILE A 66 7.57 11.97 7.56
CA ILE A 66 6.74 12.92 8.33
C ILE A 66 5.29 12.46 8.56
N GLY A 67 5.02 12.08 9.81
CA GLY A 67 3.66 11.95 10.32
C GLY A 67 2.92 13.29 10.25
N HIS A 68 1.93 13.39 9.38
CA HIS A 68 0.81 14.31 9.59
C HIS A 68 -0.39 13.52 10.11
N LYS A 69 -0.42 13.45 11.44
CA LYS A 69 -1.57 13.15 12.27
C LYS A 69 -2.65 14.22 12.02
N LEU A 70 -3.54 13.99 11.05
CA LEU A 70 -4.83 14.69 11.01
C LEU A 70 -5.86 13.80 11.70
N ARG A 71 -5.92 14.01 13.01
CA ARG A 71 -7.02 13.63 13.89
C ARG A 71 -8.20 14.55 13.56
N VAL A 72 -9.29 13.98 13.07
CA VAL A 72 -10.65 14.47 13.29
C VAL A 72 -11.33 13.46 14.21
#